data_AF-A0A419AC42-F1
#
_entry.id   AF-A0A419AC42-F1
#
_cell.length_a   1.000
_cell.length_b   1.000
_cell.length_c   1.000
_cell.angle_alpha   90.00
_cell.angle_beta   90.00
_cell.angle_gamma   90.00
#
_symmetry.space_group_name_H-M   'P 1'
#
loop_
_entity.id
_entity.type
_entity.pdbx_description
1 polymer ?
#
loop_
_entity_poly.entity_id
_entity_poly.type
_entity_poly.pdbx_seq_one_letter_code
_entity_poly.pdbx_strand_id
1 'polypeptide(L)'
;MSAHGFHATLAQEEHLGIPQLLVHDHEDNVGVVVVENLSAGTEMLCVVTADDSDFRLTAKADIPIGHKVALKPLKAGDTVVKYGEDIGRMVGDADVGEHVHTHNCKTKRW
;
A
#
# COMPACT_ATOMS: atom_id res chain seq x y z
N MET A 1 2.71 15.70 50.22
CA MET A 1 2.99 16.49 49.00
C MET A 1 3.41 15.52 47.93
N SER A 2 2.58 15.38 46.90
CA SER A 2 2.74 14.45 45.78
C SER A 2 3.67 15.07 44.73
N ALA A 3 4.52 14.25 44.12
CA ALA A 3 4.94 14.45 42.74
C ALA A 3 5.28 13.08 42.14
N HIS A 4 4.30 12.52 41.42
CA HIS A 4 4.48 11.41 40.49
C HIS A 4 5.36 11.90 39.33
N GLY A 5 6.54 11.29 39.15
CA GLY A 5 7.39 11.49 37.98
C GLY A 5 6.85 10.68 36.81
N PHE A 6 6.36 11.40 35.81
CA PHE A 6 5.76 10.93 34.57
C PHE A 6 6.68 10.04 33.73
N HIS A 7 6.04 9.09 33.04
CA HIS A 7 6.51 8.33 31.88
C HIS A 7 7.35 9.18 30.91
N ALA A 8 8.58 8.75 30.65
CA ALA A 8 9.22 9.00 29.37
C ALA A 8 8.96 7.78 28.48
N THR A 9 7.83 7.79 27.78
CA THR A 9 7.65 6.95 26.59
C THR A 9 8.76 7.34 25.63
N LEU A 10 9.62 6.38 25.28
CA LEU A 10 10.58 6.52 24.19
C LEU A 10 9.75 6.83 22.94
N ALA A 11 9.73 8.10 22.55
CA ALA A 11 9.20 8.53 21.28
C ALA A 11 9.93 7.73 20.21
N GLN A 12 9.15 7.02 19.40
CA GLN A 12 9.62 6.27 18.24
C GLN A 12 10.53 7.19 17.42
N GLU A 13 11.74 6.71 17.14
CA GLU A 13 12.70 7.42 16.32
C GLU A 13 12.04 7.85 15.00
N GLU A 14 12.19 9.14 14.71
CA GLU A 14 11.81 9.80 13.45
C GLU A 14 12.21 8.93 12.24
N HIS A 15 11.25 8.20 11.69
CA HIS A 15 11.43 7.50 10.43
C HIS A 15 11.42 8.52 9.30
N LEU A 16 12.57 9.12 9.04
CA LEU A 16 12.82 9.90 7.83
C LEU A 16 12.45 9.05 6.59
N GLY A 17 11.25 9.29 6.06
CA GLY A 17 10.91 9.18 4.65
C GLY A 17 11.00 7.82 3.97
N ILE A 18 11.01 6.67 4.67
CA ILE A 18 10.97 5.39 3.94
C ILE A 18 9.55 5.20 3.38
N PRO A 19 9.39 5.00 2.07
CA PRO A 19 8.08 4.72 1.50
C PRO A 19 7.58 3.37 1.99
N GLN A 20 6.28 3.29 2.32
CA GLN A 20 5.62 2.01 2.62
C GLN A 20 5.13 1.35 1.33
N LEU A 21 4.86 2.15 0.30
CA LEU A 21 4.32 1.71 -0.99
C LEU A 21 5.12 2.30 -2.14
N LEU A 22 5.50 1.46 -3.11
CA LEU A 22 6.04 1.92 -4.39
C LEU A 22 5.02 1.73 -5.50
N VAL A 23 4.89 2.74 -6.35
CA VAL A 23 4.09 2.76 -7.58
C VAL A 23 5.06 2.97 -8.74
N HIS A 24 4.91 2.22 -9.83
CA HIS A 24 5.86 2.39 -10.93
C HIS A 24 5.60 3.69 -11.69
N ASP A 25 4.37 3.84 -12.17
CA ASP A 25 3.87 4.94 -13.00
C ASP A 25 2.44 5.34 -12.59
N HIS A 26 2.00 6.55 -12.92
CA HIS A 26 0.66 7.05 -12.62
C HIS A 26 -0.47 6.28 -13.33
N GLU A 27 -0.17 5.54 -14.39
CA GLU A 27 -1.13 4.67 -15.07
C GLU A 27 -1.37 3.33 -14.34
N ASP A 28 -0.48 2.96 -13.42
CA ASP A 28 -0.67 1.76 -12.60
C ASP A 28 -1.88 1.92 -11.68
N ASN A 29 -2.62 0.83 -11.48
CA ASN A 29 -3.76 0.83 -10.58
C ASN A 29 -3.51 0.08 -9.27
N VAL A 30 -2.27 -0.38 -9.08
CA VAL A 30 -1.79 -1.07 -7.89
C VAL A 30 -0.37 -0.65 -7.53
N GLY A 31 -0.11 -0.42 -6.25
CA GLY A 31 1.24 -0.27 -5.69
C GLY A 31 1.72 -1.55 -5.02
N VAL A 32 3.00 -1.64 -4.67
CA VAL A 32 3.58 -2.76 -3.91
C VAL A 32 4.11 -2.29 -2.56
N VAL A 33 3.76 -3.03 -1.52
CA VAL A 33 4.25 -2.80 -0.16
C VAL A 33 5.73 -3.15 -0.08
N VAL A 34 6.55 -2.26 0.47
CA VAL A 34 8.01 -2.43 0.58
C VAL A 34 8.55 -2.43 2.01
N VAL A 35 7.66 -2.46 2.99
CA VAL A 35 7.98 -2.59 4.41
C VAL A 35 7.36 -3.86 5.00
N GLU A 36 7.99 -4.42 6.02
CA GLU A 36 7.38 -5.46 6.84
C GLU A 36 6.32 -4.86 7.78
N ASN A 37 5.36 -5.69 8.21
CA ASN A 37 4.35 -5.33 9.22
C ASN A 37 3.54 -4.07 8.91
N LEU A 38 3.15 -3.84 7.65
CA LEU A 38 2.20 -2.77 7.31
C LEU A 38 0.82 -3.09 7.92
N SER A 39 0.42 -2.32 8.92
CA SER A 39 -0.86 -2.49 9.62
C SER A 39 -1.98 -1.64 9.02
N ALA A 40 -3.22 -2.10 9.18
CA ALA A 40 -4.42 -1.33 8.86
C ALA A 40 -4.41 0.04 9.58
N GLY A 41 -4.88 1.08 8.90
CA GLY A 41 -4.89 2.45 9.38
C GLY A 41 -3.58 3.22 9.19
N THR A 42 -2.50 2.56 8.74
CA THR A 42 -1.24 3.25 8.43
C THR A 42 -1.45 4.24 7.28
N GLU A 43 -1.11 5.50 7.50
CA GLU A 43 -0.99 6.51 6.43
C GLU A 43 0.36 6.30 5.72
N MET A 44 0.32 5.57 4.62
CA MET A 44 1.49 5.24 3.82
C MET A 44 2.01 6.48 3.10
N LEU A 45 3.33 6.67 3.14
CA LEU A 45 4.07 7.38 2.11
C LEU A 45 4.15 6.47 0.87
N CYS A 46 3.54 6.92 -0.22
CA CYS A 46 3.56 6.26 -1.51
C CYS A 46 4.47 7.05 -2.45
N VAL A 47 5.45 6.39 -3.08
CA VAL A 47 6.38 7.03 -4.02
C VAL A 47 6.15 6.45 -5.41
N VAL A 48 6.02 7.35 -6.40
CA VAL A 48 5.96 7.03 -7.82
C VAL A 48 7.37 7.05 -8.38
N THR A 49 7.88 5.90 -8.78
CA THR A 49 9.29 5.76 -9.18
C THR A 49 9.62 6.33 -10.56
N ALA A 50 8.61 6.62 -11.39
CA ALA A 50 8.80 7.17 -12.72
C ALA A 50 9.24 8.65 -12.70
N ASP A 51 8.82 9.41 -11.68
CA ASP A 51 9.03 10.86 -11.62
C ASP A 51 9.41 11.40 -10.23
N ASP A 52 9.72 10.50 -9.29
CA ASP A 52 10.07 10.81 -7.89
C ASP A 52 8.97 11.58 -7.12
N SER A 53 7.72 11.60 -7.63
CA SER A 53 6.59 12.19 -6.91
C SER A 53 6.13 11.29 -5.76
N ASP A 54 5.46 11.90 -4.78
CA ASP A 54 4.89 11.19 -3.64
C ASP A 54 3.46 11.64 -3.29
N PHE A 55 2.74 10.75 -2.60
CA PHE A 55 1.42 11.01 -2.07
C PHE A 55 1.15 10.17 -0.81
N ARG A 56 0.02 10.44 -0.15
CA ARG A 56 -0.43 9.71 1.05
C ARG A 56 -1.63 8.82 0.76
N LEU A 57 -1.61 7.61 1.30
CA LEU A 57 -2.72 6.66 1.19
C LEU A 57 -2.87 5.82 2.46
N THR A 58 -4.09 5.67 2.96
CA THR A 58 -4.35 4.82 4.14
C THR A 58 -4.47 3.35 3.76
N ALA A 59 -3.69 2.48 4.39
CA ALA A 59 -3.87 1.03 4.29
C ALA A 59 -5.16 0.60 5.00
N LYS A 60 -6.03 -0.14 4.32
CA LYS A 60 -7.33 -0.59 4.89
C LYS A 60 -7.27 -1.97 5.56
N ALA A 61 -6.15 -2.66 5.45
CA ALA A 61 -5.92 -3.97 6.05
C ALA A 61 -4.45 -4.10 6.46
N ASP A 62 -4.13 -5.16 7.19
CA ASP A 62 -2.76 -5.61 7.34
C ASP A 62 -2.31 -6.23 6.01
N ILE A 63 -1.23 -5.74 5.41
CA ILE A 63 -0.79 -6.14 4.07
C ILE A 63 0.67 -6.57 4.11
N PRO A 64 1.01 -7.81 3.72
CA PRO A 64 2.39 -8.28 3.74
C PRO A 64 3.29 -7.52 2.76
N ILE A 65 4.60 -7.49 3.05
CA ILE A 65 5.62 -7.01 2.12
C ILE A 65 5.53 -7.74 0.78
N GLY A 66 5.73 -7.02 -0.33
CA GLY A 66 5.64 -7.56 -1.68
C GLY A 66 4.21 -7.74 -2.21
N HIS A 67 3.18 -7.58 -1.37
CA HIS A 67 1.79 -7.65 -1.80
C HIS A 67 1.33 -6.32 -2.39
N LYS A 68 0.20 -6.37 -3.13
CA LYS A 68 -0.31 -5.20 -3.84
C LYS A 68 -1.38 -4.47 -3.05
N VAL A 69 -1.46 -3.16 -3.25
CA VAL A 69 -2.51 -2.28 -2.72
C VAL A 69 -3.22 -1.59 -3.88
N ALA A 70 -4.55 -1.53 -3.85
CA ALA A 70 -5.33 -0.81 -4.85
C ALA A 70 -5.14 0.72 -4.75
N LEU A 71 -4.82 1.36 -5.86
CA LEU A 71 -4.64 2.83 -5.97
C LEU A 71 -5.92 3.56 -6.38
N LYS A 72 -6.91 2.82 -6.85
CA LYS A 72 -8.26 3.28 -7.20
C LYS A 72 -9.27 2.18 -6.87
N PRO A 73 -10.58 2.46 -6.83
CA PRO A 73 -11.58 1.39 -6.71
C PRO A 73 -11.45 0.41 -7.89
N LEU A 74 -11.37 -0.88 -7.58
CA LEU A 74 -11.31 -1.97 -8.54
C LEU A 74 -12.49 -2.91 -8.28
N LYS A 75 -13.27 -3.19 -9.31
CA LYS A 75 -14.42 -4.09 -9.26
C LYS A 75 -14.07 -5.44 -9.85
N ALA A 76 -14.83 -6.47 -9.45
CA ALA A 76 -14.72 -7.77 -10.09
C ALA A 76 -14.83 -7.65 -11.62
N GLY A 77 -13.84 -8.18 -12.33
CA GLY A 77 -13.73 -8.07 -13.77
C GLY A 77 -12.82 -6.95 -14.28
N ASP A 78 -12.41 -6.00 -13.44
CA ASP A 78 -11.46 -4.96 -13.82
C ASP A 78 -10.07 -5.52 -14.08
N THR A 79 -9.34 -4.90 -15.00
CA THR A 79 -7.94 -5.20 -15.29
C THR A 79 -7.04 -4.66 -14.19
N VAL A 80 -6.07 -5.45 -13.75
CA VAL A 80 -4.99 -5.01 -12.88
C VAL A 80 -3.80 -4.61 -13.77
N VAL A 81 -3.41 -3.35 -13.69
CA VAL A 81 -2.32 -2.75 -14.50
C VAL A 81 -1.14 -2.46 -13.59
N LYS A 82 0.03 -2.97 -13.98
CA LYS A 82 1.29 -2.69 -13.30
C LYS A 82 2.43 -2.64 -14.32
N TYR A 83 3.33 -1.67 -14.19
CA TYR A 83 4.37 -1.39 -15.18
C TYR A 83 3.80 -1.08 -16.58
N GLY A 84 2.61 -0.46 -16.64
CA GLY A 84 1.90 -0.23 -17.90
C GLY A 84 1.31 -1.50 -18.55
N GLU A 85 1.48 -2.67 -17.92
CA GLU A 85 1.06 -3.96 -18.48
C GLU A 85 -0.17 -4.51 -17.77
N ASP A 86 -1.02 -5.21 -18.54
CA ASP A 86 -2.14 -5.99 -18.02
C ASP A 86 -1.64 -7.27 -17.37
N ILE A 87 -1.50 -7.25 -16.04
CA ILE A 87 -0.94 -8.37 -15.28
C ILE A 87 -2.00 -9.35 -14.78
N GLY A 88 -3.29 -9.02 -14.90
CA GLY A 88 -4.33 -9.79 -14.24
C GLY A 88 -5.71 -9.16 -14.28
N ARG A 89 -6.63 -9.86 -13.64
CA ARG A 89 -8.03 -9.46 -13.55
C ARG A 89 -8.54 -9.66 -12.12
N MET A 90 -9.30 -8.69 -11.64
CA MET A 90 -10.00 -8.80 -10.37
C MET A 90 -11.09 -9.87 -10.43
N VAL A 91 -11.18 -10.69 -9.39
CA VAL A 91 -12.25 -11.68 -9.16
C VAL A 91 -13.10 -11.35 -7.93
N GLY A 92 -12.74 -10.28 -7.22
CA GLY A 92 -13.53 -9.64 -6.18
C GLY A 92 -13.21 -8.15 -6.16
N ASP A 93 -13.96 -7.37 -5.38
CA ASP A 93 -13.75 -5.93 -5.29
C ASP A 93 -12.52 -5.60 -4.41
N ALA A 94 -11.95 -4.42 -4.64
CA ALA A 94 -11.00 -3.77 -3.76
C ALA A 94 -11.20 -2.25 -3.83
N ASP A 95 -11.51 -1.62 -2.70
CA ASP A 95 -11.48 -0.16 -2.60
C ASP A 95 -10.03 0.35 -2.52
N VAL A 96 -9.85 1.67 -2.72
CA VAL A 96 -8.55 2.33 -2.52
C VAL A 96 -7.96 1.98 -1.15
N GLY A 97 -6.69 1.56 -1.14
CA GLY A 97 -5.97 1.17 0.08
C GLY A 97 -6.18 -0.28 0.51
N GLU A 98 -7.02 -1.06 -0.19
CA GLU A 98 -7.23 -2.48 0.11
C GLU A 98 -6.20 -3.40 -0.54
N HIS A 99 -6.07 -4.58 0.04
CA HIS A 99 -5.14 -5.64 -0.35
C HIS A 99 -5.58 -6.30 -1.67
N VAL A 100 -4.71 -6.28 -2.67
CA VAL A 100 -4.90 -6.98 -3.95
C VAL A 100 -3.98 -8.20 -4.03
N HIS A 101 -4.54 -9.40 -3.97
CA HIS A 101 -3.79 -10.65 -4.01
C HIS A 101 -4.64 -11.81 -4.56
N THR A 102 -4.17 -13.05 -4.46
CA THR A 102 -4.79 -14.24 -5.04
C THR A 102 -6.26 -14.48 -4.63
N HIS A 103 -6.71 -13.92 -3.51
CA HIS A 103 -8.09 -14.05 -3.05
C HIS A 103 -9.08 -13.18 -3.85
N ASN A 104 -8.64 -12.04 -4.40
CA ASN A 104 -9.48 -11.10 -5.16
C ASN A 104 -8.90 -10.73 -6.54
N CYS A 105 -7.75 -11.29 -6.94
CA CYS A 105 -7.11 -11.08 -8.23
C CYS A 105 -6.52 -12.38 -8.77
N LYS A 106 -6.72 -12.65 -10.07
CA LYS A 106 -6.03 -13.71 -10.82
C LYS A 106 -5.06 -13.11 -11.82
N THR A 107 -3.83 -13.59 -11.83
CA THR A 107 -2.86 -13.19 -12.84
C THR A 107 -3.20 -13.82 -14.18
N LYS A 108 -2.94 -13.10 -15.27
CA LYS A 108 -2.95 -13.72 -16.60
C LYS A 108 -1.69 -14.58 -16.69
N ARG A 109 -1.86 -15.90 -16.90
CA ARG A 109 -0.73 -16.77 -17.22
C ARG A 109 -0.32 -16.49 -18.66
N TRP A 110 0.97 -16.28 -18.87
CA TRP A 110 1.64 -16.40 -20.15
C TRP A 110 1.83 -17.88 -20.51
#